data_AF-A0A4S0JGJ5-F1
#
_entry.id   AF-A0A4S0JGJ5-F1
#
_cell.length_a   1.000
_cell.length_b   1.000
_cell.length_c   1.000
_cell.angle_alpha   90.00
_cell.angle_beta   90.00
_cell.angle_gamma   90.00
#
_symmetry.space_group_name_H-M   'P 1'
#
loop_
_entity.id
_entity.type
_entity.pdbx_description
1 polymer ?
#
loop_
_entity_poly.entity_id
_entity_poly.type
_entity_poly.pdbx_seq_one_letter_code
_entity_poly.pdbx_strand_id
1 'polypeptide(L)'
;MKTATRSSFGKRSLLAAALGLLALTGLAQPAAAEERGKDLFGAEKLPTATAPQSFGFYSKGCFAGGVAIPMDGPTWQVMRPSRHRRWGHPALI
;
A
#
# COMPACT_ATOMS: atom_id res chain seq x y z
N MET A 1 3.17 35.14 63.02
CA MET A 1 2.27 34.51 62.03
C MET A 1 2.65 35.01 60.64
N LYS A 2 3.34 34.20 59.82
CA LYS A 2 3.54 34.49 58.38
C LYS A 2 3.31 33.20 57.60
N THR A 3 2.09 33.04 57.11
CA THR A 3 1.69 31.97 56.19
C THR A 3 2.23 32.30 54.80
N ALA A 4 3.17 31.49 54.31
CA ALA A 4 3.73 31.63 52.97
C ALA A 4 2.78 31.00 51.93
N THR A 5 2.09 31.85 51.18
CA THR A 5 1.26 31.45 50.04
C THR A 5 2.17 30.99 48.90
N ARG A 6 2.41 29.68 48.79
CA ARG A 6 3.16 29.09 47.65
C ARG A 6 2.38 29.30 46.36
N SER A 7 2.98 30.03 45.42
CA SER A 7 2.45 30.33 44.09
C SER A 7 2.07 29.06 43.32
N SER A 8 0.76 28.89 43.05
CA SER A 8 0.21 27.79 42.25
C SER A 8 0.30 28.01 40.75
N PHE A 9 0.73 29.21 40.32
CA PHE A 9 0.78 29.64 38.93
C PHE A 9 1.79 28.86 38.07
N GLY A 10 2.99 28.60 38.61
CA GLY A 10 4.03 27.85 37.88
C GLY A 10 3.66 26.38 37.63
N LYS A 11 2.93 25.75 38.56
CA LYS A 11 2.51 24.35 38.43
C LYS A 11 1.43 24.16 37.36
N ARG A 12 0.52 25.13 37.19
CA ARG A 12 -0.55 25.09 36.19
C ARG A 12 -0.01 25.28 34.76
N SER A 13 0.96 26.17 34.56
CA SER A 13 1.60 26.36 33.26
C SER A 13 2.46 25.16 32.84
N LEU A 14 3.14 24.49 33.79
CA LEU A 14 3.89 23.27 33.52
C LEU A 14 2.99 22.09 33.14
N LEU A 15 1.81 21.97 33.78
CA LEU A 15 0.82 20.94 33.43
C LEU A 15 0.20 21.17 32.05
N ALA A 16 -0.12 22.42 31.71
CA ALA A 16 -0.64 22.77 30.38
C ALA A 16 0.39 22.50 29.26
N ALA A 17 1.66 22.83 29.50
CA ALA A 17 2.75 22.52 28.57
C ALA A 17 2.99 21.00 28.44
N ALA A 18 2.92 20.25 29.54
CA ALA A 18 3.05 18.80 29.52
C ALA A 18 1.89 18.11 28.76
N LEU A 19 0.65 18.58 28.96
CA LEU A 19 -0.52 18.10 28.22
C LEU A 19 -0.44 18.44 26.73
N GLY A 20 0.02 19.64 26.37
CA GLY A 20 0.26 20.03 24.99
C GLY A 20 1.32 19.14 24.31
N LEU A 21 2.43 18.86 24.99
CA LEU A 21 3.50 18.01 24.45
C LEU A 21 3.08 16.54 24.31
N LEU A 22 2.24 16.04 25.24
CA LEU A 22 1.66 14.70 25.14
C LEU A 22 0.68 14.58 23.96
N ALA A 23 -0.11 15.63 23.70
CA ALA A 23 -1.04 15.66 22.58
C ALA A 23 -0.31 15.70 21.22
N LEU A 24 0.85 16.38 21.12
CA LEU A 24 1.65 16.41 19.88
C LEU A 24 2.31 15.05 19.57
N THR A 25 2.68 14.27 20.59
CA THR A 25 3.29 12.95 20.39
C THR A 25 2.28 11.87 20.05
N GLY A 26 1.01 12.02 20.47
CA GLY A 26 -0.09 11.10 20.13
C GLY A 26 -0.56 11.16 18.67
N LEU A 27 -0.21 12.22 17.92
CA LEU A 27 -0.59 12.41 16.51
C LEU A 27 0.49 11.96 15.53
N ALA A 28 1.66 11.54 16.00
CA ALA A 28 2.73 11.06 15.15
C ALA A 28 2.42 9.63 14.69
N GLN A 29 1.82 9.50 13.50
CA GLN A 29 1.70 8.21 12.85
C GLN A 29 3.09 7.71 12.41
N PRO A 30 3.45 6.45 12.72
CA PRO A 30 4.68 5.88 12.20
C PRO A 30 4.61 5.85 10.68
N ALA A 31 5.64 6.36 10.01
CA ALA A 31 5.78 6.21 8.57
C ALA A 31 6.12 4.74 8.27
N ALA A 32 5.10 3.96 7.92
CA ALA A 32 5.26 2.61 7.41
C ALA A 32 5.41 2.65 5.88
N ALA A 33 6.34 1.87 5.34
CA ALA A 33 6.41 1.67 3.90
C ALA A 33 5.19 0.85 3.45
N GLU A 34 4.54 1.28 2.36
CA GLU A 34 3.51 0.48 1.72
C GLU A 34 4.09 -0.86 1.22
N GLU A 35 3.24 -1.88 1.21
CA GLU A 35 3.64 -3.18 0.67
C GLU A 35 3.99 -3.05 -0.82
N ARG A 36 5.09 -3.70 -1.22
CA ARG A 36 5.57 -3.60 -2.59
C ARG A 36 4.58 -4.28 -3.51
N GLY A 37 4.22 -3.62 -4.61
CA GLY A 37 3.33 -4.21 -5.62
C GLY A 37 3.81 -5.55 -6.17
N LYS A 38 5.13 -5.79 -6.25
CA LYS A 38 5.66 -7.11 -6.69
C LYS A 38 5.27 -8.26 -5.77
N ASP A 39 5.06 -7.98 -4.48
CA ASP A 39 4.73 -8.98 -3.47
C ASP A 39 3.22 -9.25 -3.50
N LEU A 40 2.41 -8.18 -3.61
CA LEU A 40 0.96 -8.26 -3.81
C LEU A 40 0.59 -9.00 -5.13
N PHE A 41 1.03 -8.49 -6.28
CA PHE A 41 0.68 -9.08 -7.58
C PHE A 41 1.38 -10.40 -7.86
N GLY A 42 2.55 -10.63 -7.25
CA GLY A 42 3.29 -11.89 -7.40
C GLY A 42 2.66 -13.05 -6.64
N ALA A 43 1.87 -12.77 -5.60
CA ALA A 43 1.13 -13.77 -4.84
C ALA A 43 -0.12 -14.28 -5.60
N GLU A 44 -0.69 -13.45 -6.47
CA GLU A 44 -1.91 -13.80 -7.20
C GLU A 44 -1.65 -14.75 -8.36
N LYS A 45 -2.40 -15.86 -8.37
CA LYS A 45 -2.28 -16.91 -9.38
C LYS A 45 -3.30 -16.77 -10.51
N LEU A 46 -4.35 -15.99 -10.35
CA LEU A 46 -5.37 -15.86 -11.39
C LEU A 46 -5.71 -14.39 -11.59
N PRO A 47 -6.05 -13.97 -12.82
CA PRO A 47 -6.61 -12.65 -13.03
C PRO A 47 -7.94 -12.48 -12.29
N THR A 48 -8.30 -11.24 -12.01
CA THR A 48 -9.61 -10.93 -11.42
C THR A 48 -10.73 -11.30 -12.39
N ALA A 49 -11.82 -11.85 -11.84
CA ALA A 49 -13.02 -12.23 -12.59
C ALA A 49 -13.95 -11.02 -12.84
N THR A 50 -13.42 -9.99 -13.50
CA THR A 50 -14.14 -8.74 -13.82
C THR A 50 -13.98 -8.41 -15.29
N ALA A 51 -14.68 -7.36 -15.76
CA ALA A 51 -14.50 -6.86 -17.11
C ALA A 51 -13.01 -6.52 -17.38
N PRO A 52 -12.47 -6.83 -18.57
CA PRO A 52 -11.10 -6.51 -18.93
C PRO A 52 -10.87 -4.99 -18.92
N GLN A 53 -9.83 -4.55 -18.20
CA GLN A 53 -9.47 -3.14 -18.13
C GLN A 53 -7.99 -2.99 -17.77
N SER A 54 -7.30 -2.05 -18.44
CA SER A 54 -5.94 -1.63 -18.09
C SER A 54 -6.00 -0.38 -17.21
N PHE A 55 -5.17 -0.34 -16.17
CA PHE A 55 -5.09 0.77 -15.23
C PHE A 55 -3.67 1.36 -15.24
N GLY A 56 -3.57 2.67 -15.40
CA GLY A 56 -2.29 3.38 -15.39
C GLY A 56 -1.52 3.28 -16.72
N PHE A 57 -0.18 3.34 -16.65
CA PHE A 57 0.70 3.32 -17.81
C PHE A 57 1.55 2.05 -17.84
N TYR A 58 2.09 1.67 -19.00
CA TYR A 58 2.84 0.42 -19.22
C TYR A 58 3.88 0.11 -18.13
N SER A 59 4.70 1.09 -17.75
CA SER A 59 5.78 0.91 -16.75
C SER A 59 5.32 1.03 -15.30
N LYS A 60 4.07 1.45 -15.05
CA LYS A 60 3.50 1.68 -13.72
C LYS A 60 1.97 1.54 -13.77
N GLY A 61 1.51 0.30 -13.90
CA GLY A 61 0.10 -0.02 -14.05
C GLY A 61 -0.21 -1.46 -13.68
N CYS A 62 -1.49 -1.81 -13.76
CA CYS A 62 -2.01 -3.17 -13.60
C CYS A 62 -3.17 -3.40 -14.59
N PHE A 63 -3.75 -4.60 -14.59
CA PHE A 63 -4.93 -4.90 -15.40
C PHE A 63 -5.85 -5.89 -14.67
N ALA A 64 -7.11 -5.88 -15.07
CA ALA A 64 -8.16 -6.79 -14.60
C ALA A 64 -8.72 -7.60 -15.77
N GLY A 65 -9.42 -8.71 -15.49
CA GLY A 65 -10.10 -9.50 -16.52
C GLY A 65 -9.14 -10.15 -17.54
N GLY A 66 -7.97 -10.56 -17.06
CA GLY A 66 -6.94 -11.15 -17.90
C GLY A 66 -7.31 -12.51 -18.49
N VAL A 67 -6.83 -12.76 -19.71
CA VAL A 67 -6.95 -14.06 -20.40
C VAL A 67 -5.55 -14.65 -20.57
N ALA A 68 -5.45 -15.97 -20.47
CA ALA A 68 -4.19 -16.66 -20.72
C ALA A 68 -4.00 -16.89 -22.22
N ILE A 69 -2.82 -16.55 -22.74
CA ILE A 69 -2.41 -17.02 -24.08
C ILE A 69 -2.36 -18.56 -24.07
N PRO A 70 -2.81 -19.26 -25.13
CA PRO A 70 -2.66 -20.71 -25.26
C PRO A 70 -1.21 -21.15 -25.05
N MET A 71 -0.97 -22.40 -24.66
CA MET A 71 0.40 -22.90 -24.41
C MET A 71 1.23 -22.95 -25.69
N ASP A 72 0.58 -23.32 -26.78
CA ASP A 72 1.16 -23.50 -28.10
C ASP A 72 0.23 -22.86 -29.14
N GLY A 73 0.82 -22.36 -30.22
CA GLY A 73 0.12 -21.94 -31.42
C GLY A 73 0.79 -22.49 -32.68
N PRO A 74 0.27 -22.14 -33.86
CA PRO A 74 0.76 -22.71 -35.12
C PRO A 74 2.26 -22.48 -35.40
N THR A 75 2.81 -21.38 -34.88
CA THR A 75 4.18 -20.94 -35.15
C THR A 75 4.93 -20.48 -33.89
N TRP A 76 4.37 -20.72 -32.70
CA TRP A 76 4.89 -20.17 -31.46
C TRP A 76 4.57 -21.05 -30.24
N GLN A 77 5.34 -20.89 -29.16
CA GLN A 77 5.15 -21.59 -27.88
C GLN A 77 5.46 -20.66 -26.71
N VAL A 78 4.77 -20.87 -25.58
CA VAL A 78 5.02 -20.11 -24.34
C VAL A 78 6.37 -20.52 -23.72
N MET A 79 7.24 -19.53 -23.51
CA MET A 79 8.52 -19.75 -22.82
C MET A 79 8.38 -19.68 -21.30
N ARG A 80 9.10 -20.57 -20.60
CA ARG A 80 9.15 -20.65 -19.12
C ARG A 80 7.75 -20.61 -18.48
N PRO A 81 6.87 -21.57 -18.81
CA PRO A 81 5.49 -21.59 -18.31
C PRO A 81 5.40 -21.67 -16.78
N SER A 82 6.44 -22.19 -16.12
CA SER A 82 6.55 -22.24 -14.65
C SER A 82 6.48 -20.87 -13.97
N ARG A 83 6.75 -19.76 -14.68
CA ARG A 83 6.67 -18.41 -14.10
C ARG A 83 5.25 -17.87 -14.01
N HIS A 84 4.27 -18.53 -14.65
CA HIS A 84 2.87 -18.13 -14.59
C HIS A 84 2.59 -16.68 -15.09
N ARG A 85 3.36 -16.21 -16.07
CA ARG A 85 3.28 -14.84 -16.64
C ARG A 85 2.71 -14.82 -18.06
N ARG A 86 1.77 -15.70 -18.35
CA ARG A 86 1.17 -15.88 -19.69
C ARG A 86 -0.19 -15.19 -19.83
N TRP A 87 -0.46 -14.19 -19.00
CA TRP A 87 -1.74 -13.52 -18.88
C TRP A 87 -1.68 -12.12 -19.49
N GLY A 88 -2.76 -11.69 -20.15
CA GLY A 88 -2.84 -10.36 -20.75
C GLY A 88 -4.27 -9.87 -20.96
N HIS A 89 -4.41 -8.64 -21.42
CA HIS A 89 -5.69 -8.08 -21.86
C HIS A 89 -6.18 -8.82 -23.12
N PRO A 90 -7.48 -9.08 -23.32
CA PRO A 90 -7.97 -9.83 -24.49
C PRO A 90 -7.53 -9.28 -25.85
N ALA A 91 -7.33 -7.97 -25.98
CA ALA A 91 -6.82 -7.35 -27.21
C ALA A 91 -5.33 -7.68 -27.52
N LEU A 92 -4.56 -8.19 -26.55
CA LEU A 92 -3.18 -8.65 -26.73
C LEU A 92 -3.12 -10.12 -27.19
N ILE A 93 -4.10 -10.92 -26.77
CA ILE A 93 -4.14 -12.37 -26.98
C ILE A 93 -4.66 -12.68 -28.38
#